data_AF-A0A4Q3YMJ6-F1
#
_entry.id   AF-A0A4Q3YMJ6-F1
#
_cell.length_a   1.000
_cell.length_b   1.000
_cell.length_c   1.000
_cell.angle_alpha   90.00
_cell.angle_beta   90.00
_cell.angle_gamma   90.00
#
_symmetry.space_group_name_H-M   'P 1'
#
loop_
_entity.id
_entity.type
_entity.pdbx_description
1 polymer ?
#
loop_
_entity_poly.entity_id
_entity_poly.type
_entity_poly.pdbx_seq_one_letter_code
_entity_poly.pdbx_strand_id
1 'polypeptide(L)' 'MINNAGIIPVSALEALNVDEWDRKIDVSIKAVLYRIAAALHYEGVQESGHIITTASVAGHLLFPA' A
#
# COMPACT_ATOMS: atom_id res chain seq x y z
N MET A 1 -4.84 9.17 10.65
CA MET A 1 -4.18 9.09 9.33
C MET A 1 -5.04 8.27 8.37
N ILE A 2 -5.17 8.70 7.10
CA ILE A 2 -5.80 7.91 6.03
C ILE A 2 -4.72 7.51 5.03
N ASN A 3 -4.66 6.22 4.71
CA ASN A 3 -3.71 5.64 3.79
C ASN A 3 -4.44 5.02 2.60
N ASN A 4 -4.39 5.71 1.47
CA ASN A 4 -5.17 5.40 0.27
C ASN A 4 -4.33 5.39 -1.01
N ALA A 5 -3.01 5.49 -0.89
CA ALA A 5 -2.15 5.43 -2.07
C ALA A 5 -2.05 3.96 -2.52
N GLY A 6 -2.40 3.70 -3.77
CA GLY A 6 -2.29 2.38 -4.39
C GLY A 6 -2.23 2.50 -5.91
N ILE A 7 -1.45 1.64 -6.54
CA ILE A 7 -1.34 1.51 -8.00
C ILE A 7 -1.44 0.03 -8.40
N ILE A 8 -1.99 -0.24 -9.58
CA ILE A 8 -2.26 -1.60 -10.12
C ILE A 8 -1.41 -1.82 -11.38
N PRO A 9 -1.03 -3.07 -11.71
CA PRO A 9 -0.38 -3.37 -12.98
C PRO A 9 -1.20 -3.00 -14.20
N VAL A 10 -0.51 -2.41 -15.17
CA VAL A 10 -1.06 -2.15 -16.51
C VAL A 10 -0.53 -3.19 -17.49
N SER A 11 0.70 -3.70 -17.29
CA SER A 11 1.27 -4.76 -18.13
C SER A 11 0.73 -6.14 -17.79
N ALA A 12 0.57 -7.00 -18.80
CA ALA A 12 0.42 -8.44 -18.61
C ALA A 12 1.64 -9.02 -17.86
N LEU A 13 1.44 -10.06 -17.05
CA LEU A 13 2.52 -10.68 -16.27
C LEU A 13 3.62 -11.27 -17.15
N GLU A 14 3.27 -11.82 -18.32
CA GLU A 14 4.22 -12.39 -19.30
C GLU A 14 5.19 -11.36 -19.89
N ALA A 15 4.89 -10.06 -19.79
CA ALA A 15 5.80 -9.01 -20.21
C ALA A 15 7.01 -8.84 -19.26
N LEU A 16 7.00 -9.50 -18.10
CA LEU A 16 8.10 -9.52 -17.12
C LEU A 16 8.62 -8.12 -16.75
N ASN A 17 7.73 -7.13 -16.67
CA ASN A 17 8.08 -5.76 -16.31
C ASN A 17 8.31 -5.62 -14.79
N VAL A 18 9.42 -6.17 -14.31
CA VAL A 18 9.77 -6.26 -12.89
C VAL A 18 9.81 -4.90 -12.18
N ASP A 19 10.27 -3.85 -12.87
CA ASP A 19 10.30 -2.49 -12.32
C ASP A 19 8.89 -1.98 -11.99
N GLU A 20 7.90 -2.35 -12.79
CA GLU A 20 6.51 -2.00 -12.56
C GLU A 20 5.92 -2.78 -11.36
N TRP A 21 6.42 -3.98 -11.10
CA TRP A 21 6.02 -4.78 -9.92
C TRP A 21 6.61 -4.16 -8.66
N ASP A 22 7.91 -3.85 -8.68
CA ASP A 22 8.61 -3.21 -7.57
C ASP A 22 7.96 -1.89 -7.20
N ARG A 23 7.64 -1.05 -8.19
CA ARG A 23 6.96 0.24 -7.94
C ARG A 23 5.62 0.05 -7.21
N LYS A 24 4.87 -1.01 -7.48
CA LYS A 24 3.58 -1.28 -6.81
C LYS A 24 3.79 -1.79 -5.40
N ILE A 25 4.77 -2.66 -5.19
CA ILE A 25 5.12 -3.12 -3.85
C ILE A 25 5.54 -1.90 -3.01
N ASP A 26 6.34 -1.00 -3.58
CA ASP A 26 6.80 0.20 -2.91
C ASP A 26 5.64 1.14 -2.52
N VAL A 27 4.71 1.41 -3.44
CA VAL A 27 3.60 2.35 -3.19
C VAL A 27 2.46 1.73 -2.38
N SER A 28 2.06 0.51 -2.70
CA SER A 28 0.85 -0.13 -2.15
C SER A 28 1.13 -0.94 -0.87
N ILE A 29 2.39 -1.32 -0.60
CA ILE A 29 2.75 -2.15 0.56
C ILE A 29 3.77 -1.44 1.45
N LYS A 30 4.97 -1.12 0.94
CA LYS A 30 6.04 -0.55 1.77
C LYS A 30 5.67 0.83 2.30
N ALA A 31 5.13 1.71 1.44
CA ALA A 31 4.72 3.04 1.86
C ALA A 31 3.62 2.99 2.93
N VAL A 32 2.73 1.98 2.89
CA VAL A 32 1.72 1.78 3.94
C VAL A 32 2.38 1.53 5.30
N LEU A 33 3.33 0.60 5.34
CA LEU A 33 4.05 0.25 6.56
C LEU A 33 4.91 1.41 7.07
N TYR A 34 5.59 2.13 6.18
CA TYR A 34 6.40 3.29 6.57
C TYR A 34 5.55 4.45 7.10
N ARG A 35 4.37 4.67 6.55
CA ARG A 35 3.43 5.67 7.08
C ARG A 35 2.89 5.26 8.45
N ILE A 36 2.63 3.98 8.68
CA ILE A 36 2.28 3.46 10.02
C ILE A 36 3.43 3.72 10.99
N ALA A 37 4.66 3.34 10.63
CA ALA A 37 5.83 3.58 11.47
C ALA A 37 6.00 5.07 11.79
N ALA A 38 5.88 5.95 10.78
CA ALA A 38 5.95 7.39 10.97
C ALA A 38 4.83 7.94 11.87
N ALA A 39 3.61 7.40 11.76
CA ALA A 39 2.49 7.81 12.60
C ALA A 39 2.64 7.31 14.05
N LEU A 40 3.21 6.11 14.26
CA LEU A 40 3.46 5.55 15.59
C LEU A 40 4.64 6.21 16.30
N HIS A 41 5.66 6.63 15.55
CA HIS A 41 6.85 7.30 16.08
C HIS A 41 6.64 8.82 16.29
N TYR A 42 5.42 9.33 16.11
CA TYR A 42 5.12 10.72 16.38
C TYR A 42 4.97 10.94 17.88
N GLU A 43 6.09 11.20 18.58
CA GLU A 43 6.16 11.39 20.04
C GLU A 43 5.56 12.73 20.53
N GLY A 44 4.73 13.40 19.72
CA GLY A 44 4.17 14.72 20.02
C GLY A 44 2.64 14.73 20.13
N VAL A 45 2.14 14.91 21.35
CA VAL A 45 0.79 15.43 21.69
C VAL A 45 -0.44 14.52 21.45
N GLN A 46 -0.34 13.40 20.74
CA GLN A 46 -1.50 12.52 20.51
C GLN A 46 -1.49 11.26 21.39
N GLU A 47 -2.29 11.26 22.47
CA GLU A 47 -2.55 10.07 23.30
C GLU A 47 -3.44 9.02 22.59
N SER A 48 -4.08 9.39 21.48
CA SER A 48 -4.95 8.53 20.70
C SER A 48 -5.05 8.96 19.24
N GLY A 49 -5.31 8.00 18.36
CA GLY A 49 -5.54 8.25 16.95
C GLY A 49 -5.90 6.97 16.19
N HIS A 50 -6.50 7.15 15.02
CA HIS A 50 -6.84 6.04 14.13
C HIS A 50 -5.99 6.07 12.86
N ILE A 51 -5.55 4.90 12.42
CA ILE A 51 -4.98 4.68 11.10
C ILE A 51 -6.00 3.89 10.29
N ILE A 52 -6.48 4.48 9.19
CA ILE A 52 -7.42 3.85 8.28
C ILE A 52 -6.67 3.60 6.97
N THR A 53 -6.65 2.34 6.51
CA THR A 53 -6.06 1.95 5.23
C THR A 53 -7.15 1.45 4.31
N THR A 54 -7.18 1.93 3.07
CA THR A 54 -8.10 1.43 2.06
C THR A 54 -7.48 0.22 1.37
N ALA A 55 -8.31 -0.79 1.14
CA ALA A 55 -7.94 -1.99 0.41
C ALA A 55 -9.04 -2.29 -0.61
N SER A 56 -8.68 -3.06 -1.64
CA SER A 56 -9.63 -3.58 -2.62
C SER A 56 -10.03 -5.00 -2.25
N VAL A 57 -11.21 -5.44 -2.70
CA VAL A 57 -11.59 -6.86 -2.69
C VAL A 57 -10.57 -7.74 -3.42
N ALA A 58 -9.83 -7.18 -4.39
CA ALA A 58 -8.71 -7.82 -5.07
C ALA A 58 -7.49 -8.12 -4.18
N GLY A 59 -7.44 -7.59 -2.95
CA GLY A 59 -6.47 -8.04 -1.94
C GLY A 59 -6.88 -9.31 -1.22
N HIS A 60 -8.15 -9.72 -1.32
CA HIS A 60 -8.70 -10.90 -0.64
C HIS A 60 -9.06 -12.03 -1.60
N LEU A 61 -9.38 -11.70 -2.85
CA LEU A 61 -9.82 -12.65 -3.86
C LEU A 61 -8.84 -12.65 -5.04
N LEU A 62 -8.63 -13.84 -5.61
CA LEU A 62 -7.92 -14.01 -6.86
C LEU A 62 -8.90 -13.76 -8.02
N PHE A 63 -8.52 -12.89 -8.93
CA PHE A 63 -9.25 -12.61 -10.17
C PHE A 63 -8.49 -13.22 -11.35
N PRO A 64 -9.19 -13.75 -12.37
CA PRO A 64 -8.55 -14.20 -13.60
C PRO A 64 -7.75 -13.08 -14.26
N ALA A 65 -6.65 -13.45 -14.93
CA ALA A 65 -5.86 -12.56 -15.77
C ALA A 65 -6.48 -12.36 -17.15
#